data_AF-A0A973T0G3-F1
#
_entry.id   AF-A0A973T0G3-F1
#
_cell.length_a   1.000
_cell.length_b   1.000
_cell.length_c   1.000
_cell.angle_alpha   90.00
_cell.angle_beta   90.00
_cell.angle_gamma   90.00
#
_symmetry.space_group_name_H-M   'P 1'
#
loop_
_entity.id
_entity.type
_entity.pdbx_description
1 polymer ?
#
loop_
_entity_poly.entity_id
_entity_poly.type
_entity_poly.pdbx_seq_one_letter_code
_entity_poly.pdbx_strand_id
1 'polypeptide(L)' 'GPTAVFLWAQARSTANLPLARHVAATRWGVKGARRQPVVMLGGPGWSGSAAREMLRPTALKDAVELLAAAAGGS' A
#
# COMPACT_ATOMS: atom_id res chain seq x y z
N GLY A 1 -13.13 -1.12 7.52
CA GLY A 1 -11.74 -0.59 7.49
C GLY A 1 -11.38 -0.25 6.05
N PRO A 2 -10.25 0.45 5.78
CA PRO A 2 -9.77 0.66 4.43
C PRO A 2 -9.55 -0.67 3.70
N THR A 3 -9.88 -0.71 2.42
CA THR A 3 -9.61 -1.88 1.55
C THR A 3 -8.24 -1.82 0.93
N ALA A 4 -7.67 -0.62 0.84
CA ALA A 4 -6.30 -0.42 0.40
C ALA A 4 -5.67 0.83 1.05
N VAL A 5 -4.33 0.86 1.06
CA VAL A 5 -3.49 1.92 1.61
C VAL A 5 -2.36 2.22 0.63
N PHE A 6 -2.11 3.50 0.34
CA PHE A 6 -1.01 3.96 -0.49
C PHE A 6 0.02 4.71 0.37
N LEU A 7 1.24 4.19 0.48
CA LEU A 7 2.33 4.82 1.21
C LEU A 7 3.26 5.54 0.25
N TRP A 8 3.31 6.87 0.34
CA TRP A 8 4.18 7.71 -0.47
C TRP A 8 5.46 8.09 0.28
N ALA A 9 6.60 8.04 -0.40
CA ALA A 9 7.84 8.63 0.08
C ALA A 9 8.62 9.31 -1.04
N GLN A 10 9.00 10.57 -0.83
CA GLN A 10 9.85 11.33 -1.75
C GLN A 10 11.33 11.00 -1.58
N ALA A 11 11.78 10.80 -0.34
CA ALA A 11 13.19 10.54 0.01
C ALA A 11 13.36 9.10 0.54
N ARG A 12 14.54 8.52 0.33
CA ARG A 12 14.84 7.16 0.79
C ARG A 12 14.86 7.03 2.31
N SER A 13 15.23 8.10 3.02
CA SER A 13 15.24 8.13 4.48
C SER A 13 13.85 7.97 5.12
N THR A 14 12.79 8.32 4.40
CA THR A 14 11.40 8.18 4.86
C THR A 14 10.69 6.95 4.29
N ALA A 15 11.35 6.23 3.37
CA ALA A 15 10.87 4.97 2.79
C ALA A 15 11.14 3.79 3.76
N ASN A 16 10.35 3.70 4.82
CA ASN A 16 10.49 2.71 5.88
C ASN A 16 9.77 1.39 5.54
N LEU A 17 10.50 0.41 5.02
CA LEU A 17 9.95 -0.91 4.65
C LEU A 17 9.37 -1.70 5.84
N PRO A 18 10.00 -1.74 7.03
CA PRO A 18 9.38 -2.34 8.22
C PRO A 18 7.99 -1.76 8.53
N LEU A 19 7.81 -0.44 8.44
CA LEU A 19 6.51 0.20 8.63
C LEU A 19 5.51 -0.25 7.57
N ALA A 20 5.92 -0.30 6.30
CA ALA A 20 5.04 -0.75 5.22
C ALA A 20 4.55 -2.20 5.42
N ARG A 21 5.44 -3.10 5.85
CA ARG A 21 5.07 -4.49 6.20
C ARG A 21 4.12 -4.53 7.41
N HIS A 22 4.36 -3.70 8.42
CA HIS A 22 3.48 -3.60 9.58
C HIS A 22 2.06 -3.14 9.20
N VAL A 23 1.95 -2.13 8.33
CA VAL A 23 0.65 -1.64 7.82
C VAL A 23 -0.08 -2.73 7.04
N ALA A 24 0.64 -3.52 6.22
CA ALA A 24 0.07 -4.62 5.45
C ALA A 24 -0.43 -5.78 6.35
N ALA A 25 0.29 -6.08 7.42
CA ALA A 25 -0.10 -7.12 8.37
C ALA A 25 -1.26 -6.70 9.28
N THR A 26 -1.41 -5.39 9.51
CA THR A 26 -2.46 -4.83 10.36
C THR A 26 -3.85 -5.15 9.82
N ARG A 27 -4.72 -5.68 10.67
CA ARG A 27 -6.13 -5.94 10.33
C ARG A 27 -6.97 -4.71 10.66
N TRP A 28 -7.68 -4.19 9.67
CA TRP A 28 -8.46 -2.96 9.81
C TRP A 28 -9.96 -3.25 9.80
N GLY A 29 -10.71 -2.46 10.58
CA GLY A 29 -12.16 -2.60 10.71
C GLY A 29 -12.59 -3.12 12.08
N VAL A 30 -13.91 -3.16 12.26
CA VAL A 30 -14.55 -3.65 13.48
C VAL A 30 -14.43 -5.18 13.58
N LYS A 31 -14.55 -5.71 14.80
CA LYS A 31 -14.54 -7.16 15.05
C LYS A 31 -15.64 -7.82 14.20
N GLY A 32 -15.27 -8.80 13.37
CA GLY A 32 -16.18 -9.49 12.43
C GLY A 32 -16.06 -9.07 10.96
N ALA A 33 -15.54 -7.88 10.66
CA ALA A 33 -15.32 -7.39 9.29
C ALA A 33 -13.84 -6.98 9.06
N ARG A 34 -12.94 -7.54 9.86
CA ARG A 34 -11.52 -7.20 9.85
C ARG A 34 -10.83 -7.84 8.65
N ARG A 35 -10.24 -7.01 7.80
CA ARG A 35 -9.45 -7.43 6.64
C ARG A 35 -8.08 -6.78 6.65
N GLN A 36 -7.10 -7.46 6.07
CA GLN A 36 -5.82 -6.85 5.72
C GLN A 36 -6.00 -6.00 4.47
N PRO A 37 -5.46 -4.79 4.41
CA PRO A 37 -5.61 -3.92 3.26
C PRO A 37 -4.57 -4.31 2.20
N VAL A 38 -4.87 -4.04 0.94
CA VAL A 38 -3.83 -4.01 -0.09
C VAL A 38 -2.93 -2.79 0.18
N VAL A 39 -1.62 -3.00 0.35
CA VAL A 39 -0.67 -1.88 0.55
C VAL A 39 0.18 -1.68 -0.70
N MET A 40 0.22 -0.44 -1.16
CA MET A 40 0.96 -0.03 -2.35
C MET A 40 1.99 1.04 -1.99
N LEU A 41 3.15 1.00 -2.65
CA LEU A 41 4.26 1.93 -2.40
C LEU A 41 4.49 2.85 -3.60
N GLY A 42 4.52 4.17 -3.35
CA GLY A 42 4.65 5.20 -4.39
C GLY A 42 5.74 6.22 -4.10
N GLY A 43 6.37 6.71 -5.17
CA GLY A 43 7.31 7.83 -5.10
C GLY A 43 8.80 7.46 -5.11
N PRO A 44 9.69 8.42 -5.37
CA PRO A 44 11.12 8.17 -5.61
C PRO A 44 11.86 7.49 -4.45
N GLY A 45 11.41 7.70 -3.21
CA GLY A 45 12.03 7.15 -2.00
C GLY A 45 12.04 5.62 -1.94
N TRP A 46 11.08 4.96 -2.62
CA TRP A 46 10.95 3.49 -2.65
C TRP A 46 11.71 2.82 -3.80
N SER A 47 12.63 3.52 -4.45
CA SER A 47 13.51 2.91 -5.46
C SER A 47 14.37 1.78 -4.88
N GLY A 48 14.61 0.72 -5.66
CA GLY A 48 15.45 -0.43 -5.27
C GLY A 48 14.69 -1.65 -4.72
N SER A 49 15.33 -2.44 -3.85
CA SER A 49 14.80 -3.75 -3.41
C SER A 49 13.45 -3.70 -2.70
N ALA A 50 13.15 -2.63 -1.95
CA ALA A 50 11.84 -2.42 -1.33
C ALA A 50 10.69 -2.38 -2.36
N ALA A 51 10.98 -2.00 -3.60
CA ALA A 51 10.00 -1.99 -4.69
C ALA A 51 9.61 -3.39 -5.20
N ARG A 52 10.44 -4.40 -4.98
CA ARG A 52 10.21 -5.74 -5.54
C ARG A 52 9.27 -6.58 -4.69
N GLU A 53 9.10 -6.21 -3.42
CA GLU A 53 8.29 -6.95 -2.45
C GLU A 53 6.83 -6.49 -2.39
N MET A 54 6.52 -5.28 -2.88
CA MET A 54 5.22 -4.65 -2.73
C MET A 54 4.75 -4.02 -4.04
N LEU A 55 3.43 -3.90 -4.20
CA LEU A 55 2.82 -3.30 -5.40
C LEU A 55 3.33 -1.88 -5.61
N ARG A 56 3.92 -1.64 -6.79
CA ARG A 56 4.38 -0.32 -7.24
C ARG A 56 3.72 0.07 -8.55
N PRO A 57 2.62 0.82 -8.49
CA PRO A 57 2.05 1.40 -9.69
C PRO A 57 3.05 2.39 -10.29
N THR A 58 3.27 2.28 -11.60
CA THR A 58 4.22 3.12 -12.35
C THR A 58 3.71 4.54 -12.57
N ALA A 59 2.38 4.71 -12.57
CA ALA A 59 1.71 5.99 -12.61
C ALA A 59 0.59 6.07 -11.55
N LEU A 60 0.23 7.30 -11.16
CA LEU A 60 -0.87 7.53 -10.20
C LEU A 60 -2.20 6.95 -10.70
N LYS A 61 -2.46 7.01 -12.01
CA LYS A 61 -3.66 6.41 -12.62
C LYS A 61 -3.75 4.91 -12.34
N ASP A 62 -2.64 4.18 -12.50
CA ASP A 62 -2.58 2.73 -12.26
C ASP A 62 -2.82 2.45 -10.76
N ALA A 63 -2.32 3.33 -9.89
CA ALA A 63 -2.58 3.26 -8.45
C ALA A 63 -4.07 3.42 -8.17
N VAL A 64 -4.72 4.43 -8.75
CA VAL A 64 -6.15 4.71 -8.54
C VAL A 64 -7.01 3.57 -9.07
N GLU A 65 -6.70 3.00 -10.25
CA GLU A 65 -7.42 1.85 -10.81
C GLU A 65 -7.30 0.61 -9.91
N LEU A 66 -6.11 0.30 -9.41
CA LEU A 66 -5.89 -0.82 -8.49
C LEU A 66 -6.60 -0.60 -7.15
N LEU A 67 -6.60 0.63 -6.62
CA LEU A 67 -7.33 0.98 -5.41
C LEU A 67 -8.85 0.89 -5.62
N ALA A 68 -9.35 1.32 -6.77
CA ALA A 68 -10.78 1.25 -7.12
C ALA A 68 -11.25 -0.21 -7.28
N ALA A 69 -10.45 -1.07 -7.94
CA ALA A 69 -10.73 -2.49 -8.05
C ALA A 69 -10.75 -3.18 -6.67
N ALA A 70 -9.77 -2.87 -5.81
CA ALA A 70 -9.72 -3.39 -4.45
C ALA A 70 -10.91 -2.90 -3.60
N ALA A 71 -11.39 -1.67 -3.80
CA ALA A 71 -12.54 -1.14 -3.08
C ALA A 71 -13.89 -1.68 -3.57
N GLY A 72 -14.01 -2.03 -4.85
CA GLY A 72 -15.25 -2.49 -5.49
C GLY A 72 -15.51 -4.00 -5.40
N GLY A 73 -14.52 -4.81 -5.06
CA GLY A 73 -14.70 -6.24 -4.76
C GLY A 73 -15.24 -6.43 -3.35
N SER A 74 -16.57 -6.54 -3.22
CA SER A 74 -17.26 -7.00 -2.00
C SER A 74 -17.84 -8.39 -2.22
#